data_AF-A0A0R1MGF8-F1
#
_entry.id   AF-A0A0R1MGF8-F1
#
_cell.length_a   1.000
_cell.length_b   1.000
_cell.length_c   1.000
_cell.angle_alpha   90.00
_cell.angle_beta   90.00
_cell.angle_gamma   90.00
#
_symmetry.space_group_name_H-M   'P 1'
#
loop_
_entity.id
_entity.type
_entity.pdbx_description
1 polymer ?
#
loop_
_entity_poly.entity_id
_entity_poly.type
_entity_poly.pdbx_seq_one_letter_code
_entity_poly.pdbx_strand_id
1 'polypeptide(L)'
;MKIRVEIDNEVKETEVVIRAAEQTNDIKKLYEEILRKIINKKIKLFQGATEFYISSASILFLKMMTELLMHTQRTIYLRRI
;
A
#
# COMPACT_ATOMS: atom_id res chain seq x y z
N MET A 1 25.26 -2.40 10.13
CA MET A 1 24.17 -2.89 9.26
C MET A 1 24.66 -2.83 7.81
N LYS A 2 24.60 -3.92 7.05
CA LYS A 2 24.91 -3.90 5.60
C LYS A 2 23.59 -4.14 4.86
N ILE A 3 23.28 -3.32 3.86
CA ILE A 3 22.06 -3.44 3.06
C ILE A 3 22.43 -4.09 1.73
N ARG A 4 21.77 -5.20 1.40
CA ARG A 4 21.89 -5.88 0.10
C ARG A 4 20.54 -5.78 -0.60
N VAL A 5 20.56 -5.32 -1.85
CA VAL A 5 19.38 -5.26 -2.72
C VAL A 5 19.66 -6.15 -3.93
N GLU A 6 18.76 -7.09 -4.19
CA GLU A 6 18.80 -7.97 -5.34
C GLU A 6 17.63 -7.61 -6.25
N ILE A 7 17.89 -7.47 -7.56
CA ILE A 7 16.88 -7.20 -8.58
C ILE A 7 16.90 -8.40 -9.51
N ASP A 8 15.78 -9.10 -9.57
CA ASP A 8 15.58 -10.29 -10.40
C ASP A 8 14.29 -10.09 -11.21
N ASN A 9 14.42 -10.21 -12.54
CA ASN A 9 13.32 -9.98 -13.48
C ASN A 9 12.39 -11.19 -13.61
N GLU A 10 12.74 -12.34 -13.05
CA GLU A 10 11.91 -13.55 -13.06
C GLU A 10 10.93 -13.62 -11.86
N VAL A 11 11.10 -12.72 -10.88
CA VAL A 11 10.23 -12.63 -9.70
C VAL A 11 8.83 -12.17 -10.10
N LYS A 12 7.82 -12.99 -9.77
CA LYS A 12 6.42 -12.73 -10.14
C LYS A 12 5.71 -11.74 -9.22
N GLU A 13 6.13 -11.66 -7.96
CA GLU A 13 5.57 -10.76 -6.96
C GLU A 13 6.68 -10.07 -6.17
N THR A 14 6.56 -8.75 -5.99
CA THR A 14 7.53 -7.98 -5.22
C THR A 14 7.53 -8.42 -3.76
N GLU A 15 8.64 -8.98 -3.28
CA GLU A 15 8.85 -9.37 -1.90
C GLU A 15 9.94 -8.55 -1.20
N VAL A 16 9.87 -8.50 0.13
CA VAL A 16 10.92 -7.91 0.98
C VAL A 16 11.33 -8.93 2.03
N VAL A 17 12.58 -9.40 1.95
CA VAL A 17 13.13 -10.40 2.88
C VAL A 17 14.11 -9.73 3.84
N ILE A 18 13.82 -9.75 5.14
CA ILE A 18 14.71 -9.27 6.20
C ILE A 18 15.40 -10.47 6.86
N ARG A 19 16.71 -10.62 6.64
CA ARG A 19 17.54 -11.64 7.30
C ARG A 19 18.36 -11.00 8.42
N ALA A 20 18.11 -11.41 9.66
CA ALA A 20 18.79 -10.92 10.84
C ALA A 20 19.17 -12.09 11.76
N ALA A 21 20.23 -11.91 12.56
CA ALA A 21 20.66 -12.93 13.52
C ALA A 21 19.64 -13.12 14.67
N GLU A 22 18.90 -12.06 15.02
CA GLU A 22 17.88 -12.06 16.08
C GLU A 22 16.85 -10.93 15.83
N GLN A 23 15.68 -11.05 16.47
CA GLN A 23 14.61 -10.06 16.38
C GLN A 23 14.83 -8.91 17.37
N THR A 24 15.78 -8.02 17.07
CA THR A 24 16.02 -6.84 17.90
C THR A 24 14.93 -5.78 17.74
N ASN A 25 14.86 -4.83 18.68
CA ASN A 25 13.98 -3.67 18.58
C ASN A 25 14.21 -2.85 17.30
N ASP A 26 15.44 -2.78 16.80
CA ASP A 26 15.76 -2.05 15.58
C ASP A 26 15.21 -2.77 14.34
N ILE A 27 15.29 -4.11 14.29
CA ILE A 27 14.68 -4.91 13.23
C ILE A 27 13.16 -4.78 13.25
N LYS A 28 12.55 -4.76 14.43
CA LYS A 28 11.11 -4.56 14.59
C LYS A 28 10.66 -3.17 14.10
N LYS A 29 11.38 -2.11 14.48
CA LYS A 29 11.11 -0.75 13.99
C LYS A 29 11.26 -0.64 12.47
N LEU A 30 12.30 -1.25 11.90
CA LEU A 30 12.52 -1.26 10.45
C LEU A 30 11.35 -1.91 9.70
N TYR A 31 10.88 -3.06 10.18
CA TYR A 31 9.70 -3.74 9.63
C TYR A 31 8.46 -2.83 9.68
N GLU A 32 8.18 -2.20 10.82
CA GLU A 32 7.03 -1.31 10.98
C GLU A 32 7.08 -0.09 10.04
N GLU A 33 8.25 0.51 9.85
CA GLU A 33 8.43 1.64 8.93
C GLU A 33 8.29 1.25 7.46
N ILE A 34 8.79 0.07 7.07
CA ILE A 34 8.60 -0.47 5.71
C ILE A 34 7.11 -0.72 5.46
N LEU A 35 6.41 -1.39 6.38
CA LEU A 35 4.98 -1.62 6.26
C LEU A 35 4.19 -0.32 6.18
N ARG A 36 4.49 0.67 7.00
CA ARG A 36 3.82 1.98 6.94
C ARG A 36 3.93 2.62 5.56
N LYS A 37 5.10 2.56 4.92
CA LYS A 37 5.28 3.15 3.58
C LYS A 37 4.61 2.35 2.46
N ILE A 38 4.53 1.03 2.60
CA ILE A 38 3.94 0.14 1.58
C ILE A 38 2.41 0.09 1.71
N ILE A 39 1.89 -0.05 2.93
CA ILE A 39 0.46 -0.28 3.21
C ILE A 39 -0.34 1.02 3.28
N ASN A 40 0.25 2.13 3.72
CA ASN A 40 -0.47 3.40 3.90
C ASN A 40 -0.28 4.40 2.77
N LYS A 41 -0.16 3.95 1.50
CA LYS A 41 -0.40 4.87 0.39
C LYS A 41 -1.85 5.33 0.46
N LYS A 42 -2.04 6.58 0.92
CA LYS A 42 -3.35 7.22 0.91
C LYS A 42 -3.64 7.72 -0.49
N ILE A 43 -4.75 7.25 -1.04
CA ILE A 43 -5.26 7.64 -2.34
C ILE A 43 -6.27 8.76 -2.11
N LYS A 44 -6.12 9.87 -2.81
CA LYS A 44 -7.10 10.95 -2.83
C LYS A 44 -8.31 10.50 -3.64
N LEU A 45 -9.48 10.47 -3.00
CA LEU A 45 -10.76 10.04 -3.55
C LEU A 45 -11.86 11.04 -3.18
N PHE A 46 -13.04 10.89 -3.78
CA PHE A 46 -14.14 11.85 -3.66
C PHE A 46 -15.46 11.15 -3.33
N GLN A 47 -16.29 11.83 -2.55
CA GLN A 47 -17.72 11.54 -2.41
C GLN A 47 -18.47 12.87 -2.58
N GLY A 48 -19.14 13.05 -3.72
CA GLY A 48 -19.69 14.35 -4.10
C GLY A 48 -18.58 15.41 -4.25
N ALA A 49 -18.70 16.52 -3.52
CA ALA A 49 -17.72 17.60 -3.51
C ALA A 49 -16.62 17.43 -2.43
N THR A 50 -16.73 16.40 -1.58
CA THR A 50 -15.81 16.20 -0.45
C THR A 50 -14.64 15.28 -0.83
N GLU A 51 -13.44 15.67 -0.43
CA GLU A 51 -12.21 14.91 -0.64
C GLU A 51 -11.86 14.01 0.55
N PHE A 52 -11.40 12.80 0.28
CA PHE A 52 -10.99 11.80 1.26
C PHE A 52 -9.62 11.23 0.91
N TYR A 53 -8.80 10.95 1.92
CA TYR A 53 -7.51 10.29 1.77
C TYR A 53 -7.58 8.88 2.34
N ILE A 54 -7.93 7.92 1.48
CA ILE A 54 -8.26 6.55 1.85
C ILE A 54 -7.03 5.67 1.71
N SER A 55 -6.76 4.82 2.70
CA SER A 55 -5.65 3.85 2.59
C SER A 55 -5.92 2.86 1.46
N SER A 56 -4.93 2.65 0.58
CA SER A 56 -5.02 1.66 -0.49
C SER A 56 -5.38 0.25 0.02
N ALA A 57 -4.95 -0.11 1.23
CA ALA A 57 -5.28 -1.39 1.87
C ALA A 57 -6.78 -1.56 2.20
N SER A 58 -7.57 -0.48 2.19
CA SER A 58 -9.02 -0.53 2.43
C SER A 58 -9.86 -0.63 1.14
N ILE A 59 -9.22 -0.53 -0.02
CA ILE A 59 -9.88 -0.71 -1.31
C ILE A 59 -9.98 -2.20 -1.61
N LEU A 60 -11.21 -2.70 -1.77
CA LEU A 60 -11.49 -4.11 -2.04
C LEU A 60 -11.39 -4.45 -3.53
N PHE A 61 -11.90 -3.57 -4.39
CA PHE A 61 -11.80 -3.70 -5.85
C PHE A 61 -12.08 -2.38 -6.57
N LEU A 62 -11.73 -2.34 -7.85
CA LEU A 62 -11.86 -1.18 -8.73
C LEU A 62 -12.87 -1.48 -9.83
N LYS A 63 -13.70 -0.50 -10.18
CA LYS A 63 -14.63 -0.60 -11.31
C LYS A 63 -14.48 0.62 -12.21
N MET A 64 -14.23 0.39 -13.49
CA MET A 64 -14.17 1.43 -14.51
C MET A 64 -15.47 1.44 -15.30
N MET A 65 -16.17 2.57 -15.31
CA MET A 65 -17.32 2.82 -16.18
C MET A 65 -17.02 4.11 -16.96
N THR A 66 -17.77 5.19 -16.73
CA THR A 66 -17.42 6.56 -17.16
C THR A 66 -16.39 7.22 -16.27
N GLU A 67 -16.32 6.82 -15.00
CA GLU A 67 -15.37 7.28 -13.99
C GLU A 67 -14.76 6.06 -13.27
N LEU A 68 -13.65 6.27 -12.56
CA LEU A 68 -13.01 5.22 -11.77
C LEU A 68 -13.61 5.16 -10.36
N LEU A 69 -14.26 4.05 -10.04
CA LEU A 69 -14.86 3.79 -8.73
C LEU A 69 -13.95 2.88 -7.90
N MET A 70 -13.77 3.25 -6.63
CA MET A 70 -13.04 2.47 -5.64
C MET A 70 -13.99 1.97 -4.57
N HIS A 71 -14.19 0.66 -4.51
CA HIS A 71 -15.07 0.04 -3.54
C HIS A 71 -14.30 -0.28 -2.26
N THR A 72 -14.85 0.14 -1.12
CA THR A 72 -14.38 -0.26 0.21
C THR A 72 -15.46 -1.08 0.90
N GLN A 73 -15.17 -1.61 2.10
CA GLN A 73 -16.19 -2.32 2.88
C GLN A 73 -17.37 -1.42 3.29
N ARG A 74 -17.14 -0.11 3.46
CA ARG A 74 -18.16 0.82 3.99
C ARG A 74 -18.90 1.56 2.89
N THR A 75 -18.21 1.97 1.84
CA THR A 75 -18.77 2.81 0.78
C THR A 75 -17.95 2.76 -0.50
N ILE A 76 -18.45 3.45 -1.51
CA ILE A 76 -17.82 3.60 -2.82
C ILE A 76 -17.35 5.04 -2.95
N TYR A 77 -16.10 5.21 -3.35
CA TYR A 77 -15.52 6.51 -3.64
C TYR A 77 -15.21 6.65 -5.13
N LEU A 78 -15.20 7.90 -5.60
CA LEU A 78 -14.83 8.25 -6.95
C LEU A 78 -13.37 8.69 -7.01
N ARG A 79 -12.66 8.30 -8.07
CA ARG A 79 -11.38 8.88 -8.44
C ARG A 79 -11.55 9.69 -9.71
N ARG A 80 -11.39 11.01 -9.58
CA ARG A 80 -11.27 11.93 -10.71
C ARG A 80 -9.88 11.73 -11.31
N ILE A 81 -9.82 11.41 -12.59
CA ILE A 81 -8.58 11.25 -13.36
C ILE A 81 -8.33 12.56 -14.11
#